data_AF-A0A2N3A5X6-F1
#
_entry.id   AF-A0A2N3A5X6-F1
#
_cell.length_a   1.000
_cell.length_b   1.000
_cell.length_c   1.000
_cell.angle_alpha   90.00
_cell.angle_beta   90.00
_cell.angle_gamma   90.00
#
_symmetry.space_group_name_H-M   'P 1'
#
loop_
_entity.id
_entity.type
_entity.pdbx_description
1 polymer ?
#
loop_
_entity_poly.entity_id
_entity_poly.type
_entity_poly.pdbx_seq_one_letter_code
_entity_poly.pdbx_strand_id
1 'polypeptide(L)'
;MMKNRITKIIILFTVLTACKVELPEQNQLLKKFDLEIRNNPEPSNWDDNIVSVDFIPLETSAEAIMSEIDKIIIKNKRIFIKCRKKGIFIFNMDGKFIRNICLLGKAPFQVNHLFDFSISPDGVIYALDNGKILTFDSDGNPLEETFFRTDASEIGHETNICVYNNDTIYLWHASAGEGSNFHLTRSNIHGKILEMMIPYSHFSFAAARFVQSCSNEWAVTPSSLNDTIYSIFKGVIEKKYILNILDNDRNIEPLVPESSLDFVSSDQLSGYLNKYDLSQVYGDIVYSSNYLFVNLHNLNRGIFKRCMIDVQTGQVKYFDYPFEAENLFHPRKLYLSEDNKFISSLDAFQVRQLITENKTSCSFLSERHRHEILEKLKKVKETDNPVLMLITLKD
;
A
#
# COMPACT_ATOMS: atom_id res chain seq x y z
N MET A 1 -17.36 66.31 -51.76
CA MET A 1 -18.11 66.10 -50.51
C MET A 1 -18.08 64.62 -50.18
N MET A 2 -17.75 64.28 -48.93
CA MET A 2 -17.80 62.96 -48.26
C MET A 2 -16.89 61.83 -48.74
N LYS A 3 -15.82 61.69 -47.94
CA LYS A 3 -14.95 60.53 -47.69
C LYS A 3 -15.74 59.22 -47.58
N ASN A 4 -15.13 58.12 -48.02
CA ASN A 4 -14.96 56.92 -47.20
C ASN A 4 -13.78 56.08 -47.69
N ARG A 5 -12.73 56.04 -46.87
CA ARG A 5 -11.59 55.13 -47.01
C ARG A 5 -12.06 53.76 -46.52
N ILE A 6 -12.15 52.79 -47.42
CA ILE A 6 -12.35 51.38 -47.04
C ILE A 6 -10.98 50.81 -46.71
N THR A 7 -10.65 50.80 -45.43
CA THR A 7 -9.49 50.06 -44.90
C THR A 7 -9.80 48.57 -45.00
N LYS A 8 -9.06 47.82 -45.83
CA LYS A 8 -9.14 46.36 -45.88
C LYS A 8 -8.57 45.80 -44.58
N ILE A 9 -9.43 45.36 -43.67
CA ILE A 9 -9.03 44.55 -42.51
C ILE A 9 -8.81 43.14 -43.05
N ILE A 10 -7.55 42.72 -43.15
CA ILE A 10 -7.19 41.32 -43.35
C ILE A 10 -7.37 40.64 -41.99
N ILE A 11 -8.48 39.92 -41.83
CA ILE A 11 -8.68 39.02 -40.69
C ILE A 11 -7.80 37.80 -40.95
N LEU A 12 -6.63 37.77 -40.31
CA LEU A 12 -5.78 36.59 -40.25
C LEU A 12 -6.50 35.57 -39.37
N PHE A 13 -7.21 34.63 -39.99
CA PHE A 13 -7.72 33.44 -39.31
C PHE A 13 -6.51 32.59 -38.89
N THR A 14 -5.98 32.86 -37.69
CA THR A 14 -5.09 31.92 -37.02
C THR A 14 -5.93 30.70 -36.68
N VAL A 15 -5.87 29.70 -37.56
CA VAL A 15 -6.29 28.35 -37.23
C VAL A 15 -5.38 27.92 -36.08
N LEU A 16 -5.87 28.06 -34.86
CA LEU A 16 -5.32 27.35 -33.70
C LEU A 16 -5.58 25.88 -33.97
N THR A 17 -4.69 25.26 -34.73
CA THR A 17 -4.55 23.81 -34.76
C THR A 17 -4.12 23.43 -33.35
N ALA A 18 -5.11 23.13 -32.51
CA ALA A 18 -4.90 22.32 -31.33
C ALA A 18 -4.28 21.02 -31.84
N CYS A 19 -2.96 20.91 -31.76
CA CYS A 19 -2.32 19.61 -31.75
C CYS A 19 -2.92 18.88 -30.54
N LYS A 20 -3.95 18.06 -30.80
CA LYS A 20 -4.18 16.87 -30.01
C LYS A 20 -2.86 16.12 -30.08
N VAL A 21 -2.04 16.27 -29.05
CA VAL A 21 -1.05 15.27 -28.74
C VAL A 21 -1.88 14.08 -28.31
N GLU A 22 -2.25 13.25 -29.29
CA GLU A 22 -2.63 11.88 -29.01
C GLU A 22 -1.40 11.27 -28.34
N LEU A 23 -1.48 11.16 -27.01
CA LEU A 23 -0.59 10.25 -26.29
C LEU A 23 -0.74 8.90 -26.99
N PRO A 24 0.36 8.25 -27.40
CA PRO A 24 0.24 6.94 -27.98
C PRO A 24 -0.38 6.06 -26.90
N GLU A 25 -1.61 5.56 -27.15
CA GLU A 25 -2.07 4.32 -26.54
C GLU A 25 -1.06 3.26 -26.99
N GLN A 26 0.03 3.12 -26.24
CA GLN A 26 0.77 1.88 -26.24
C GLN A 26 -0.20 0.86 -25.68
N ASN A 27 -0.84 0.10 -26.58
CA ASN A 27 -1.36 -1.23 -26.29
C ASN A 27 -0.17 -2.15 -25.91
N GLN A 28 0.56 -1.79 -24.86
CA GLN A 28 1.45 -2.70 -24.19
C GLN A 28 0.53 -3.72 -23.53
N LEU A 29 0.55 -4.95 -24.03
CA LEU A 29 -0.16 -6.06 -23.40
C LEU A 29 0.22 -6.08 -21.92
N LEU A 30 -0.77 -5.85 -21.05
CA LEU A 30 -0.58 -5.89 -19.60
C LEU A 30 0.05 -7.23 -19.23
N LYS A 31 1.13 -7.18 -18.44
CA LYS A 31 1.78 -8.41 -17.95
C LYS A 31 0.80 -9.16 -17.07
N LYS A 32 0.66 -10.45 -17.37
CA LYS A 32 -0.26 -11.37 -16.73
C LYS A 32 0.53 -12.47 -16.05
N PHE A 33 0.20 -12.78 -14.80
CA PHE A 33 0.87 -13.79 -13.99
C PHE A 33 -0.11 -14.88 -13.59
N ASP A 34 0.23 -16.12 -13.89
CA ASP A 34 -0.59 -17.28 -13.55
C ASP A 34 -0.23 -17.76 -12.14
N LEU A 35 -1.25 -17.92 -11.29
CA LEU A 35 -1.11 -18.26 -9.87
C LEU A 35 -2.00 -19.45 -9.51
N GLU A 36 -1.48 -20.37 -8.71
CA GLU A 36 -2.20 -21.56 -8.26
C GLU A 36 -1.75 -21.88 -6.83
N ILE A 37 -2.70 -21.97 -5.88
CA ILE A 37 -2.40 -22.33 -4.48
C ILE A 37 -3.26 -23.48 -3.97
N ARG A 38 -4.30 -23.89 -4.71
CA ARG A 38 -5.25 -24.93 -4.24
C ARG A 38 -4.57 -26.27 -3.96
N ASN A 39 -3.50 -26.58 -4.71
CA ASN A 39 -2.68 -27.77 -4.51
C ASN A 39 -1.71 -27.67 -3.31
N ASN A 40 -1.73 -26.55 -2.58
CA ASN A 40 -0.82 -26.22 -1.47
C ASN A 40 0.66 -26.40 -1.86
N PRO A 41 1.20 -25.54 -2.74
CA PRO A 41 2.54 -25.72 -3.27
C PRO A 41 3.58 -25.66 -2.16
N GLU A 42 4.61 -26.51 -2.27
CA GLU A 42 5.72 -26.54 -1.31
C GLU A 42 6.41 -25.18 -1.22
N PRO A 43 6.74 -24.71 -0.02
CA PRO A 43 7.40 -23.42 0.17
C PRO A 43 8.83 -23.46 -0.40
N SER A 44 9.19 -22.38 -1.08
CA SER A 44 10.55 -22.04 -1.47
C SER A 44 11.36 -21.58 -0.27
N ASN A 45 12.68 -21.68 -0.37
CA ASN A 45 13.58 -21.20 0.67
C ASN A 45 13.92 -19.72 0.47
N TRP A 46 13.79 -18.90 1.51
CA TRP A 46 14.14 -17.47 1.46
C TRP A 46 15.61 -17.24 1.14
N ASP A 47 16.48 -18.11 1.63
CA ASP A 47 17.92 -18.04 1.43
C ASP A 47 18.33 -18.04 -0.05
N ASP A 48 17.54 -18.68 -0.91
CA ASP A 48 17.79 -18.74 -2.34
C ASP A 48 17.48 -17.43 -3.07
N ASN A 49 16.81 -16.47 -2.39
CA ASN A 49 16.24 -15.27 -3.01
C ASN A 49 16.78 -13.97 -2.41
N ILE A 50 17.33 -14.01 -1.20
CA ILE A 50 17.87 -12.84 -0.51
C ILE A 50 19.36 -12.67 -0.84
N VAL A 51 19.79 -11.43 -1.06
CA VAL A 51 21.20 -11.04 -1.20
C VAL A 51 21.74 -10.50 0.12
N SER A 52 20.98 -9.64 0.78
CA SER A 52 21.38 -9.03 2.05
C SER A 52 20.17 -8.58 2.84
N VAL A 53 20.37 -8.51 4.16
CA VAL A 53 19.42 -7.91 5.09
C VAL A 53 20.15 -6.95 6.03
N ASP A 54 19.48 -5.87 6.37
CA ASP A 54 19.90 -4.91 7.38
C ASP A 54 18.78 -4.69 8.39
N PHE A 55 19.13 -4.22 9.59
CA PHE A 55 18.15 -3.95 10.64
C PHE A 55 18.26 -2.53 11.18
N ILE A 56 17.11 -1.92 11.47
CA ILE A 56 16.98 -0.62 12.14
C ILE A 56 16.12 -0.83 13.39
N PRO A 57 16.74 -0.97 14.58
CA PRO A 57 16.01 -0.93 15.84
C PRO A 57 15.39 0.46 16.04
N LEU A 58 14.08 0.52 16.24
CA LEU A 58 13.40 1.78 16.52
C LEU A 58 13.61 2.19 17.98
N GLU A 59 13.93 3.45 18.21
CA GLU A 59 14.16 3.98 19.55
C GLU A 59 12.92 3.79 20.42
N THR A 60 13.14 3.32 21.64
CA THR A 60 12.09 3.13 22.65
C THR A 60 12.32 4.10 23.80
N SER A 61 11.34 4.97 24.03
CA SER A 61 11.31 5.94 25.12
C SER A 61 9.88 6.14 25.58
N ALA A 62 9.66 6.85 26.69
CA ALA A 62 8.31 7.15 27.18
C ALA A 62 7.45 7.92 26.15
N GLU A 63 8.09 8.70 25.27
CA GLU A 63 7.43 9.49 24.23
C GLU A 63 7.25 8.72 22.91
N ALA A 64 8.00 7.62 22.75
CA ALA A 64 8.09 6.86 21.52
C ALA A 64 7.51 5.44 21.62
N ILE A 65 6.62 5.13 22.58
CA ILE A 65 6.06 3.77 22.72
C ILE A 65 5.09 3.47 21.57
N MET A 66 5.46 2.51 20.73
CA MET A 66 4.68 2.09 19.56
C MET A 66 3.65 1.02 19.92
N SER A 67 2.66 0.87 19.03
CA SER A 67 1.74 -0.26 18.97
C SER A 67 1.89 -0.96 17.62
N GLU A 68 0.94 -1.85 17.28
CA GLU A 68 0.87 -2.54 15.98
C GLU A 68 1.11 -1.56 14.82
N ILE A 69 2.05 -1.93 13.93
CA ILE A 69 2.40 -1.17 12.73
C ILE A 69 1.30 -1.39 11.67
N ASP A 70 0.59 -0.33 11.32
CA ASP A 70 -0.39 -0.37 10.23
C ASP A 70 0.27 -0.12 8.88
N LYS A 71 1.06 0.96 8.78
CA LYS A 71 1.64 1.47 7.53
C LYS A 71 2.99 2.12 7.79
N ILE A 72 3.92 1.90 6.86
CA ILE A 72 5.23 2.55 6.82
C ILE A 72 5.34 3.32 5.51
N ILE A 73 5.89 4.54 5.55
CA ILE A 73 6.34 5.29 4.37
C ILE A 73 7.79 5.73 4.63
N ILE A 74 8.67 5.57 3.64
CA ILE A 74 10.02 6.13 3.68
C ILE A 74 10.09 7.27 2.68
N LYS A 75 10.46 8.47 3.15
CA LYS A 75 10.60 9.66 2.29
C LYS A 75 11.61 10.61 2.88
N ASN A 76 12.41 11.27 2.05
CA ASN A 76 13.35 12.33 2.46
C ASN A 76 14.24 11.95 3.66
N LYS A 77 14.75 10.70 3.68
CA LYS A 77 15.59 10.14 4.77
C LYS A 77 14.89 10.16 6.15
N ARG A 78 13.58 9.93 6.14
CA ARG A 78 12.74 9.75 7.32
C ARG A 78 11.90 8.48 7.14
N ILE A 79 11.58 7.85 8.28
CA ILE A 79 10.70 6.70 8.37
C ILE A 79 9.44 7.17 9.10
N PHE A 80 8.30 7.08 8.44
CA PHE A 80 7.00 7.45 8.98
C PHE A 80 6.19 6.19 9.23
N ILE A 81 5.71 6.00 10.46
CA ILE A 81 5.03 4.78 10.88
C ILE A 81 3.69 5.13 11.51
N LYS A 82 2.60 4.75 10.84
CA LYS A 82 1.27 4.77 11.46
C LYS A 82 1.14 3.56 12.37
N CYS A 83 0.85 3.83 13.63
CA CYS A 83 0.61 2.82 14.64
C CYS A 83 -0.86 2.84 15.07
N ARG A 84 -1.45 1.65 15.22
CA ARG A 84 -2.86 1.50 15.56
C ARG A 84 -3.18 2.24 16.86
N LYS A 85 -4.10 3.22 16.80
CA LYS A 85 -4.53 4.08 17.93
C LYS A 85 -3.42 4.94 18.57
N LYS A 86 -2.26 5.11 17.92
CA LYS A 86 -1.11 5.83 18.49
C LYS A 86 -0.55 6.97 17.62
N GLY A 87 -1.17 7.25 16.48
CA GLY A 87 -0.78 8.33 15.59
C GLY A 87 0.30 7.90 14.60
N ILE A 88 1.12 8.87 14.16
CA ILE A 88 2.20 8.67 13.20
C ILE A 88 3.52 9.02 13.89
N PHE A 89 4.40 8.02 14.02
CA PHE A 89 5.75 8.19 14.54
C PHE A 89 6.71 8.51 13.41
N ILE A 90 7.59 9.47 13.63
CA ILE A 90 8.62 9.89 12.69
C ILE A 90 9.97 9.53 13.31
N PHE A 91 10.77 8.78 12.55
CA PHE A 91 12.13 8.40 12.90
C PHE A 91 13.10 8.87 11.81
N ASN A 92 14.37 9.03 12.17
CA ASN A 92 15.44 9.11 11.18
C ASN A 92 15.80 7.70 10.66
N MET A 93 16.70 7.62 9.67
CA MET A 93 17.14 6.34 9.09
C MET A 93 17.99 5.47 10.05
N ASP A 94 18.43 6.00 11.18
CA ASP A 94 19.12 5.24 12.24
C ASP A 94 18.15 4.69 13.30
N GLY A 95 16.84 4.93 13.13
CA GLY A 95 15.80 4.52 14.06
C GLY A 95 15.63 5.45 15.26
N LYS A 96 16.25 6.63 15.27
CA LYS A 96 16.07 7.62 16.34
C LYS A 96 14.76 8.36 16.21
N PHE A 97 14.05 8.48 17.33
CA PHE A 97 12.75 9.12 17.38
C PHE A 97 12.89 10.62 17.16
N ILE A 98 12.01 11.18 16.34
CA ILE A 98 11.95 12.62 16.05
C ILE A 98 10.68 13.22 16.66
N ARG A 99 9.52 12.65 16.32
CA ARG A 99 8.21 13.19 16.73
C ARG A 99 7.11 12.15 16.59
N ASN A 100 6.05 12.31 17.37
CA ASN A 100 4.76 11.67 17.14
C ASN A 100 3.69 12.75 16.82
N ILE A 101 2.94 12.56 15.75
CA ILE A 101 1.88 13.47 15.27
C ILE A 101 0.55 12.73 15.15
N CYS A 102 -0.55 13.48 15.00
CA CYS A 102 -1.90 12.90 14.88
C CYS A 102 -2.29 12.03 16.09
N LEU A 103 -2.02 12.53 17.30
CA LEU A 103 -2.45 11.88 18.53
C LEU A 103 -3.98 11.90 18.65
N LEU A 104 -4.54 10.90 19.32
CA LEU A 104 -5.98 10.87 19.60
C LEU A 104 -6.38 12.01 20.53
N GLY A 105 -7.43 12.75 20.15
CA GLY A 105 -7.99 13.81 20.98
C GLY A 105 -8.74 14.85 20.17
N LYS A 106 -9.05 15.99 20.79
CA LYS A 106 -9.88 17.07 20.22
C LYS A 106 -9.17 18.42 20.12
N ALA A 107 -7.90 18.49 20.53
CA ALA A 107 -7.11 19.70 20.35
C ALA A 107 -6.73 19.91 18.88
N PRO A 108 -6.29 21.12 18.48
CA PRO A 108 -5.72 21.33 17.15
C PRO A 108 -4.61 20.31 16.86
N PHE A 109 -4.62 19.77 15.65
CA PHE A 109 -3.70 18.75 15.14
C PHE A 109 -3.75 17.39 15.84
N GLN A 110 -4.81 17.15 16.63
CA GLN A 110 -5.21 15.83 17.10
C GLN A 110 -6.32 15.26 16.21
N VAL A 111 -6.46 13.94 16.23
CA VAL A 111 -7.41 13.20 15.39
C VAL A 111 -8.45 12.48 16.24
N ASN A 112 -9.68 12.38 15.75
CA ASN A 112 -10.68 11.51 16.36
C ASN A 112 -10.42 10.04 15.98
N HIS A 113 -10.07 9.82 14.72
CA HIS A 113 -9.73 8.53 14.15
C HIS A 113 -8.80 8.71 12.95
N LEU A 114 -7.52 8.39 13.12
CA LEU A 114 -6.56 8.39 12.01
C LEU A 114 -6.83 7.20 11.07
N PHE A 115 -7.51 7.46 9.95
CA PHE A 115 -7.79 6.44 8.94
C PHE A 115 -6.51 6.03 8.22
N ASP A 116 -5.82 7.00 7.61
CA ASP A 116 -4.60 6.77 6.85
C ASP A 116 -3.79 8.05 6.72
N PHE A 117 -2.59 7.94 6.15
CA PHE A 117 -1.77 9.09 5.76
C PHE A 117 -1.02 8.84 4.46
N SER A 118 -0.63 9.92 3.79
CA SER A 118 0.22 9.90 2.61
C SER A 118 1.21 11.05 2.68
N ILE A 119 2.27 10.96 1.88
CA ILE A 119 3.31 11.98 1.79
C ILE A 119 3.42 12.39 0.34
N SER A 120 3.20 13.67 0.09
CA SER A 120 3.33 14.30 -1.22
C SER A 120 4.78 14.25 -1.74
N PRO A 121 5.01 14.45 -3.06
CA PRO A 121 6.36 14.47 -3.63
C PRO A 121 7.32 15.46 -2.97
N ASP A 122 6.83 16.61 -2.51
CA ASP A 122 7.57 17.66 -1.80
C ASP A 122 7.77 17.37 -0.31
N GLY A 123 7.18 16.30 0.22
CA GLY A 123 7.43 15.83 1.59
C GLY A 123 6.44 16.33 2.63
N VAL A 124 5.36 17.02 2.22
CA VAL A 124 4.25 17.38 3.11
C VAL A 124 3.44 16.12 3.44
N ILE A 125 3.21 15.91 4.73
CA ILE A 125 2.45 14.79 5.28
C ILE A 125 0.98 15.19 5.30
N TYR A 126 0.11 14.35 4.76
CA TYR A 126 -1.34 14.50 4.80
C TYR A 126 -1.93 13.35 5.60
N ALA A 127 -2.58 13.66 6.72
CA ALA A 127 -3.25 12.69 7.58
C ALA A 127 -4.77 12.82 7.43
N LEU A 128 -5.42 11.71 7.08
CA LEU A 128 -6.86 11.60 6.95
C LEU A 128 -7.49 11.23 8.29
N ASP A 129 -8.25 12.15 8.86
CA ASP A 129 -9.12 11.93 10.02
C ASP A 129 -10.58 11.87 9.57
N ASN A 130 -11.48 11.50 10.48
CA ASN A 130 -12.92 11.56 10.26
C ASN A 130 -13.40 13.01 10.07
N GLY A 131 -13.57 13.41 8.81
CA GLY A 131 -14.12 14.70 8.40
C GLY A 131 -13.10 15.85 8.29
N LYS A 132 -11.79 15.56 8.37
CA LYS A 132 -10.74 16.56 8.15
C LYS A 132 -9.44 15.95 7.64
N ILE A 133 -8.65 16.76 6.95
CA ILE A 133 -7.27 16.47 6.58
C ILE A 133 -6.35 17.39 7.37
N LEU A 134 -5.34 16.82 8.01
CA LEU A 134 -4.30 17.55 8.73
C LEU A 134 -3.01 17.48 7.91
N THR A 135 -2.33 18.61 7.76
CA THR A 135 -1.06 18.69 7.05
C THR A 135 0.09 19.07 7.97
N PHE A 136 1.26 18.47 7.70
CA PHE A 136 2.49 18.71 8.44
C PHE A 136 3.67 18.78 7.48
N ASP A 137 4.73 19.49 7.86
CA ASP A 137 6.00 19.41 7.14
C ASP A 137 6.69 18.06 7.36
N SER A 138 7.84 17.86 6.72
CA SER A 138 8.60 16.60 6.77
C SER A 138 9.14 16.23 8.17
N ASP A 139 9.23 17.18 9.09
CA ASP A 139 9.64 16.94 10.49
C ASP A 139 8.42 16.91 11.45
N GLY A 140 7.21 16.93 10.89
CA GLY A 140 5.95 16.82 11.61
C GLY A 140 5.53 18.10 12.31
N ASN A 141 6.02 19.28 11.89
CA ASN A 141 5.47 20.54 12.38
C ASN A 141 4.11 20.81 11.71
N PRO A 142 3.09 21.22 12.48
CA PRO A 142 1.77 21.50 11.94
C PRO A 142 1.77 22.59 10.87
N LEU A 143 1.04 22.38 9.78
CA LEU A 143 0.82 23.38 8.72
C LEU A 143 -0.64 23.84 8.71
N GLU A 144 -1.58 22.96 8.41
CA GLU A 144 -3.01 23.32 8.25
C GLU A 144 -3.95 22.18 8.67
N GLU A 145 -5.14 22.54 9.16
CA GLU A 145 -6.28 21.63 9.30
C GLU A 145 -7.41 22.08 8.37
N THR A 146 -7.79 21.21 7.43
CA THR A 146 -8.88 21.49 6.47
C THR A 146 -10.04 20.55 6.74
N PHE A 147 -11.25 21.11 6.93
CA PHE A 147 -12.46 20.30 6.93
C PHE A 147 -12.62 19.63 5.57
N PHE A 148 -12.84 18.32 5.61
CA PHE A 148 -12.88 17.50 4.43
C PHE A 148 -14.12 16.64 4.46
N ARG A 149 -14.96 16.76 3.43
CA ARG A 149 -16.05 15.83 3.14
C ARG A 149 -16.20 15.75 1.64
N THR A 150 -16.30 14.54 1.11
CA THR A 150 -16.62 14.36 -0.30
C THR A 150 -18.00 14.94 -0.62
N ASP A 151 -18.14 15.52 -1.81
CA ASP A 151 -19.38 16.13 -2.28
C ASP A 151 -20.40 15.15 -2.88
N ALA A 152 -20.20 13.84 -2.71
CA ALA A 152 -21.13 12.79 -3.13
C ALA A 152 -21.73 12.07 -1.92
N SER A 153 -23.06 12.10 -1.81
CA SER A 153 -23.82 11.40 -0.76
C SER A 153 -24.08 9.92 -1.05
N GLU A 154 -23.65 9.41 -2.21
CA GLU A 154 -23.91 8.04 -2.67
C GLU A 154 -22.65 7.16 -2.67
N ILE A 155 -21.55 7.63 -2.07
CA ILE A 155 -20.28 6.88 -2.00
C ILE A 155 -19.93 6.59 -0.55
N GLY A 156 -19.39 5.39 -0.31
CA GLY A 156 -18.95 4.99 1.03
C GLY A 156 -17.89 5.92 1.61
N HIS A 157 -17.74 5.88 2.93
CA HIS A 157 -16.76 6.70 3.65
C HIS A 157 -15.33 6.38 3.23
N GLU A 158 -14.50 7.42 3.21
CA GLU A 158 -13.07 7.35 2.93
C GLU A 158 -12.30 6.59 4.04
N THR A 159 -11.42 5.67 3.63
CA THR A 159 -10.61 4.85 4.53
C THR A 159 -9.11 5.01 4.29
N ASN A 160 -8.69 5.42 3.08
CA ASN A 160 -7.29 5.56 2.72
C ASN A 160 -7.06 6.76 1.82
N ILE A 161 -5.84 7.30 1.85
CA ILE A 161 -5.43 8.46 1.07
C ILE A 161 -4.09 8.21 0.35
N CYS A 162 -3.99 8.68 -0.89
CA CYS A 162 -2.76 8.84 -1.64
C CYS A 162 -2.71 10.24 -2.23
N VAL A 163 -1.66 11.00 -1.92
CA VAL A 163 -1.53 12.41 -2.34
C VAL A 163 -0.64 12.49 -3.57
N TYR A 164 -1.13 13.17 -4.60
CA TYR A 164 -0.31 13.49 -5.77
C TYR A 164 0.37 14.85 -5.62
N ASN A 165 -0.37 15.88 -5.22
CA ASN A 165 0.14 17.23 -5.01
C ASN A 165 -0.74 17.98 -4.01
N ASN A 166 -0.50 19.29 -3.86
CA ASN A 166 -1.19 20.13 -2.90
C ASN A 166 -2.70 20.37 -3.16
N ASP A 167 -3.20 19.98 -4.34
CA ASP A 167 -4.62 20.07 -4.69
C ASP A 167 -5.24 18.70 -4.98
N THR A 168 -4.51 17.77 -5.59
CA THR A 168 -5.04 16.49 -6.08
C THR A 168 -4.73 15.32 -5.15
N ILE A 169 -5.78 14.62 -4.72
CA ILE A 169 -5.72 13.43 -3.87
C ILE A 169 -6.52 12.27 -4.46
N TYR A 170 -6.12 11.06 -4.09
CA TYR A 170 -6.84 9.82 -4.33
C TYR A 170 -7.34 9.29 -3.01
N LEU A 171 -8.63 8.93 -2.97
CA LEU A 171 -9.28 8.41 -1.78
C LEU A 171 -9.84 7.04 -2.07
N TRP A 172 -9.53 6.12 -1.17
CA TRP A 172 -10.21 4.85 -1.17
C TRP A 172 -11.44 4.89 -0.26
N HIS A 173 -12.55 4.35 -0.73
CA HIS A 173 -13.84 4.28 -0.06
C HIS A 173 -14.19 2.84 0.36
N ALA A 174 -14.71 2.69 1.57
CA ALA A 174 -15.29 1.41 2.00
C ALA A 174 -16.46 1.00 1.10
N SER A 175 -16.67 -0.30 0.93
CA SER A 175 -17.91 -0.78 0.33
C SER A 175 -19.08 -0.47 1.27
N ALA A 176 -20.11 0.20 0.76
CA ALA A 176 -21.23 0.66 1.58
C ALA A 176 -22.61 0.39 0.95
N GLY A 177 -22.68 0.17 -0.37
CA GLY A 177 -23.95 -0.05 -1.07
C GLY A 177 -24.80 1.23 -1.20
N GLU A 178 -24.20 2.41 -1.11
CA GLU A 178 -24.89 3.72 -1.02
C GLU A 178 -25.33 4.29 -2.39
N GLY A 179 -25.28 3.50 -3.46
CA GLY A 179 -25.73 3.87 -4.82
C GLY A 179 -24.57 3.93 -5.82
N SER A 180 -23.54 4.72 -5.51
CA SER A 180 -22.31 4.81 -6.30
C SER A 180 -21.24 3.87 -5.74
N ASN A 181 -21.27 2.62 -6.20
CA ASN A 181 -20.35 1.57 -5.76
C ASN A 181 -18.95 1.70 -6.40
N PHE A 182 -18.22 2.76 -6.06
CA PHE A 182 -16.84 2.97 -6.46
C PHE A 182 -15.93 2.96 -5.25
N HIS A 183 -14.81 2.28 -5.41
CA HIS A 183 -13.81 2.16 -4.38
C HIS A 183 -12.80 3.29 -4.41
N LEU A 184 -12.58 3.94 -5.55
CA LEU A 184 -11.56 4.96 -5.69
C LEU A 184 -12.15 6.24 -6.25
N THR A 185 -11.80 7.37 -5.66
CA THR A 185 -12.05 8.69 -6.26
C THR A 185 -10.76 9.46 -6.44
N ARG A 186 -10.68 10.26 -7.50
CA ARG A 186 -9.76 11.39 -7.57
C ARG A 186 -10.55 12.64 -7.18
N SER A 187 -10.07 13.33 -6.17
CA SER A 187 -10.73 14.50 -5.60
C SER A 187 -9.72 15.62 -5.40
N ASN A 188 -10.20 16.84 -5.19
CA ASN A 188 -9.35 17.87 -4.65
C ASN A 188 -9.27 17.79 -3.11
N ILE A 189 -8.36 18.55 -2.48
CA ILE A 189 -8.20 18.58 -1.01
C ILE A 189 -9.41 19.15 -0.23
N HIS A 190 -10.40 19.69 -0.93
CA HIS A 190 -11.65 20.19 -0.35
C HIS A 190 -12.82 19.22 -0.54
N GLY A 191 -12.58 18.04 -1.12
CA GLY A 191 -13.56 16.97 -1.26
C GLY A 191 -14.41 17.03 -2.52
N LYS A 192 -14.11 17.94 -3.46
CA LYS A 192 -14.75 17.93 -4.77
C LYS A 192 -14.26 16.72 -5.57
N ILE A 193 -15.16 15.79 -5.88
CA ILE A 193 -14.84 14.63 -6.70
C ILE A 193 -14.67 15.08 -8.15
N LEU A 194 -13.52 14.72 -8.73
CA LEU A 194 -13.16 14.98 -10.13
C LEU A 194 -13.39 13.74 -10.99
N GLU A 195 -13.21 12.54 -10.42
CA GLU A 195 -13.37 11.27 -11.13
C GLU A 195 -13.67 10.13 -10.13
N MET A 196 -14.54 9.19 -10.53
CA MET A 196 -14.82 7.96 -9.79
C MET A 196 -14.27 6.77 -10.58
N MET A 197 -13.63 5.84 -9.87
CA MET A 197 -12.79 4.81 -10.45
C MET A 197 -12.90 3.51 -9.63
N ILE A 198 -12.56 2.38 -10.26
CA ILE A 198 -12.59 1.05 -9.64
C ILE A 198 -13.99 0.74 -9.04
N PRO A 199 -14.98 0.40 -9.89
CA PRO A 199 -16.28 -0.01 -9.40
C PRO A 199 -16.19 -1.33 -8.62
N TYR A 200 -17.10 -1.53 -7.68
CA TYR A 200 -17.27 -2.80 -6.96
C TYR A 200 -18.74 -3.26 -7.03
N SER A 201 -18.94 -4.57 -6.91
CA SER A 201 -20.28 -5.17 -6.89
C SER A 201 -20.62 -5.88 -5.59
N HIS A 202 -19.67 -6.01 -4.67
CA HIS A 202 -19.82 -6.73 -3.40
C HIS A 202 -18.85 -6.18 -2.34
N PHE A 203 -18.92 -6.68 -1.10
CA PHE A 203 -17.95 -6.38 -0.06
C PHE A 203 -16.51 -6.70 -0.49
N SER A 204 -15.56 -5.83 -0.15
CA SER A 204 -14.13 -6.07 -0.32
C SER A 204 -13.38 -5.74 0.95
N PHE A 205 -12.41 -6.58 1.31
CA PHE A 205 -11.53 -6.30 2.45
C PHE A 205 -10.83 -4.94 2.30
N ALA A 206 -10.77 -4.20 3.41
CA ALA A 206 -10.37 -2.80 3.44
C ALA A 206 -8.91 -2.53 3.83
N ALA A 207 -8.10 -3.57 4.05
CA ALA A 207 -6.72 -3.39 4.50
C ALA A 207 -5.85 -2.76 3.38
N ALA A 208 -5.29 -1.60 3.73
CA ALA A 208 -4.31 -0.72 3.07
C ALA A 208 -4.14 -0.81 1.54
N ARG A 209 -4.92 0.01 0.85
CA ARG A 209 -5.01 -0.03 -0.61
C ARG A 209 -4.06 0.91 -1.34
N PHE A 210 -3.22 1.64 -0.61
CA PHE A 210 -2.11 2.40 -1.19
C PHE A 210 -0.82 2.04 -0.47
N VAL A 211 0.05 1.33 -1.17
CA VAL A 211 1.35 0.90 -0.64
C VAL A 211 2.47 1.51 -1.47
N GLN A 212 3.43 2.16 -0.83
CA GLN A 212 4.62 2.66 -1.51
C GLN A 212 5.37 1.48 -2.13
N SER A 213 5.55 1.51 -3.45
CA SER A 213 6.15 0.42 -4.22
C SER A 213 6.89 1.02 -5.39
N CYS A 214 8.20 0.78 -5.47
CA CYS A 214 9.11 1.52 -6.36
C CYS A 214 9.18 3.02 -6.03
N SER A 215 10.32 3.64 -6.35
CA SER A 215 10.57 5.04 -5.99
C SER A 215 9.52 5.98 -6.63
N ASN A 216 8.64 6.54 -5.79
CA ASN A 216 7.52 7.43 -6.15
C ASN A 216 6.34 6.79 -6.90
N GLU A 217 6.14 5.47 -6.80
CA GLU A 217 4.94 4.79 -7.29
C GLU A 217 4.16 4.17 -6.11
N TRP A 218 2.84 4.13 -6.23
CA TRP A 218 1.95 3.55 -5.22
C TRP A 218 1.21 2.37 -5.82
N ALA A 219 1.37 1.19 -5.22
CA ALA A 219 0.56 0.02 -5.51
C ALA A 219 -0.87 0.24 -5.03
N VAL A 220 -1.83 -0.14 -5.87
CA VAL A 220 -3.25 -0.19 -5.53
C VAL A 220 -3.70 -1.64 -5.53
N THR A 221 -3.91 -2.18 -4.34
CA THR A 221 -4.36 -3.57 -4.12
C THR A 221 -5.73 -3.77 -4.79
N PRO A 222 -5.94 -4.87 -5.54
CA PRO A 222 -7.25 -5.17 -6.13
C PRO A 222 -8.30 -5.36 -5.04
N SER A 223 -9.56 -5.04 -5.37
CA SER A 223 -10.68 -5.47 -4.54
C SER A 223 -10.77 -7.01 -4.51
N SER A 224 -11.44 -7.56 -3.50
CA SER A 224 -11.75 -8.99 -3.46
C SER A 224 -12.36 -9.45 -4.78
N LEU A 225 -12.05 -10.67 -5.22
CA LEU A 225 -12.47 -11.26 -6.50
C LEU A 225 -12.06 -10.48 -7.78
N ASN A 226 -11.19 -9.48 -7.69
CA ASN A 226 -10.62 -8.78 -8.85
C ASN A 226 -9.16 -9.20 -9.08
N ASP A 227 -8.76 -9.32 -10.33
CA ASP A 227 -7.42 -9.75 -10.76
C ASP A 227 -6.48 -8.59 -11.11
N THR A 228 -7.01 -7.38 -11.26
CA THR A 228 -6.26 -6.28 -11.84
C THR A 228 -5.61 -5.43 -10.75
N ILE A 229 -4.28 -5.43 -10.73
CA ILE A 229 -3.49 -4.50 -9.91
C ILE A 229 -3.41 -3.17 -10.64
N TYR A 230 -3.65 -2.08 -9.91
CA TYR A 230 -3.43 -0.73 -10.41
C TYR A 230 -2.21 -0.13 -9.72
N SER A 231 -1.67 0.93 -10.30
CA SER A 231 -0.69 1.78 -9.64
C SER A 231 -1.00 3.25 -9.87
N ILE A 232 -0.57 4.09 -8.93
CA ILE A 232 -0.57 5.54 -9.10
C ILE A 232 0.88 5.97 -9.28
N PHE A 233 1.18 6.49 -10.46
CA PHE A 233 2.50 7.02 -10.80
C PHE A 233 2.36 8.41 -11.40
N LYS A 234 3.10 9.39 -10.87
CA LYS A 234 3.05 10.79 -11.31
C LYS A 234 1.63 11.36 -11.44
N GLY A 235 0.72 10.93 -10.55
CA GLY A 235 -0.65 11.43 -10.50
C GLY A 235 -1.58 10.85 -11.55
N VAL A 236 -1.17 9.75 -12.19
CA VAL A 236 -2.00 8.97 -13.10
C VAL A 236 -2.17 7.59 -12.49
N ILE A 237 -3.42 7.11 -12.48
CA ILE A 237 -3.69 5.72 -12.14
C ILE A 237 -3.74 4.88 -13.41
N GLU A 238 -3.02 3.78 -13.42
CA GLU A 238 -2.92 2.88 -14.57
C GLU A 238 -3.07 1.43 -14.13
N LYS A 239 -3.54 0.58 -15.04
CA LYS A 239 -3.48 -0.87 -14.83
C LYS A 239 -2.01 -1.28 -14.91
N LYS A 240 -1.54 -2.01 -13.91
CA LYS A 240 -0.14 -2.43 -13.81
C LYS A 240 0.05 -3.89 -14.22
N TYR A 241 -0.70 -4.79 -13.58
CA TYR A 241 -0.57 -6.24 -13.74
C TYR A 241 -1.92 -6.93 -13.68
N ILE A 242 -2.03 -8.12 -14.28
CA ILE A 242 -3.19 -9.01 -14.17
C ILE A 242 -2.78 -10.29 -13.43
N LEU A 243 -3.50 -10.63 -12.37
CA LEU A 243 -3.31 -11.84 -11.57
C LEU A 243 -4.29 -12.93 -11.98
N ASN A 244 -3.84 -13.86 -12.81
CA ASN A 244 -4.66 -14.96 -13.27
C ASN A 244 -4.61 -16.12 -12.29
N ILE A 245 -5.55 -16.13 -11.35
CA ILE A 245 -5.70 -17.21 -10.38
C ILE A 245 -6.33 -18.43 -11.09
N LEU A 246 -5.49 -19.38 -11.49
CA LEU A 246 -5.87 -20.58 -12.26
C LEU A 246 -6.77 -21.53 -11.46
N ASP A 247 -6.74 -21.44 -10.12
CA ASP A 247 -7.62 -22.21 -9.25
C ASP A 247 -9.10 -21.96 -9.58
N ASN A 248 -9.46 -20.73 -9.94
CA ASN A 248 -10.86 -20.32 -9.98
C ASN A 248 -11.54 -20.71 -11.30
N ASP A 249 -12.66 -21.43 -11.22
CA ASP A 249 -13.52 -21.66 -12.38
C ASP A 249 -14.15 -20.34 -12.84
N ARG A 250 -13.90 -19.96 -14.10
CA ARG A 250 -14.39 -18.70 -14.67
C ARG A 250 -15.87 -18.74 -15.04
N ASN A 251 -16.51 -19.91 -14.99
CA ASN A 251 -17.92 -20.08 -15.32
C ASN A 251 -18.85 -20.00 -14.11
N ILE A 252 -18.31 -19.66 -12.93
CA ILE A 252 -19.12 -19.47 -11.73
C ILE A 252 -19.89 -18.15 -11.84
N GLU A 253 -21.19 -18.20 -11.50
CA GLU A 253 -22.03 -17.01 -11.43
C GLU A 253 -21.44 -15.97 -10.47
N PRO A 254 -21.41 -14.67 -10.85
CA PRO A 254 -20.87 -13.62 -10.00
C PRO A 254 -21.54 -13.55 -8.62
N LEU A 255 -20.79 -13.14 -7.61
CA LEU A 255 -21.36 -12.80 -6.30
C LEU A 255 -22.27 -11.58 -6.43
N VAL A 256 -23.54 -11.74 -6.07
CA VAL A 256 -24.54 -10.67 -6.08
C VAL A 256 -25.04 -10.43 -4.65
N PRO A 257 -24.83 -9.23 -4.09
CA PRO A 257 -25.43 -8.81 -2.82
C PRO A 257 -26.96 -8.90 -2.83
N GLU A 258 -27.55 -9.42 -1.77
CA GLU A 258 -29.00 -9.52 -1.61
C GLU A 258 -29.57 -8.37 -0.78
N SER A 259 -28.72 -7.69 -0.01
CA SER A 259 -29.08 -6.56 0.86
C SER A 259 -27.92 -5.56 1.00
N SER A 260 -28.20 -4.39 1.57
CA SER A 260 -27.16 -3.41 1.90
C SER A 260 -26.12 -3.94 2.90
N LEU A 261 -26.50 -4.89 3.76
CA LEU A 261 -25.60 -5.49 4.75
C LEU A 261 -24.46 -6.27 4.08
N ASP A 262 -24.71 -6.87 2.92
CA ASP A 262 -23.73 -7.66 2.17
C ASP A 262 -22.61 -6.81 1.56
N PHE A 263 -22.78 -5.49 1.52
CA PHE A 263 -21.72 -4.57 1.11
C PHE A 263 -20.79 -4.19 2.24
N VAL A 264 -21.19 -4.35 3.50
CA VAL A 264 -20.41 -3.96 4.69
C VAL A 264 -19.94 -5.15 5.54
N SER A 265 -20.43 -6.36 5.26
CA SER A 265 -20.03 -7.60 5.92
C SER A 265 -19.27 -8.54 4.98
N SER A 266 -18.27 -9.24 5.51
CA SER A 266 -17.54 -10.29 4.80
C SER A 266 -18.28 -11.63 4.72
N ASP A 267 -19.43 -11.78 5.38
CA ASP A 267 -20.09 -13.08 5.53
C ASP A 267 -20.51 -13.70 4.19
N GLN A 268 -21.16 -12.91 3.32
CA GLN A 268 -21.59 -13.38 2.00
C GLN A 268 -20.39 -13.72 1.11
N LEU A 269 -19.35 -12.87 1.11
CA LEU A 269 -18.10 -13.11 0.39
C LEU A 269 -17.44 -14.40 0.89
N SER A 270 -17.34 -14.60 2.21
CA SER A 270 -16.73 -15.78 2.81
C SER A 270 -17.50 -17.05 2.47
N GLY A 271 -18.84 -16.99 2.52
CA GLY A 271 -19.71 -18.09 2.09
C GLY A 271 -19.52 -18.44 0.61
N TYR A 272 -19.42 -17.44 -0.25
CA TYR A 272 -19.18 -17.61 -1.69
C TYR A 272 -17.82 -18.26 -1.97
N LEU A 273 -16.74 -17.75 -1.37
CA LEU A 273 -15.39 -18.31 -1.49
C LEU A 273 -15.34 -19.77 -1.04
N ASN A 274 -16.01 -20.09 0.08
CA ASN A 274 -16.10 -21.46 0.59
C ASN A 274 -16.88 -22.38 -0.36
N LYS A 275 -18.08 -21.97 -0.77
CA LYS A 275 -18.97 -22.76 -1.64
C LYS A 275 -18.30 -23.18 -2.94
N TYR A 276 -17.51 -22.27 -3.52
CA TYR A 276 -16.89 -22.47 -4.82
C TYR A 276 -15.39 -22.79 -4.76
N ASP A 277 -14.84 -23.00 -3.55
CA ASP A 277 -13.43 -23.35 -3.32
C ASP A 277 -12.46 -22.36 -4.01
N LEU A 278 -12.75 -21.07 -3.90
CA LEU A 278 -12.03 -20.01 -4.61
C LEU A 278 -10.78 -19.55 -3.86
N SER A 279 -9.73 -19.30 -4.62
CA SER A 279 -8.52 -18.62 -4.17
C SER A 279 -8.61 -17.13 -4.52
N GLN A 280 -8.17 -16.24 -3.63
CA GLN A 280 -8.15 -14.80 -3.91
C GLN A 280 -6.94 -14.11 -3.28
N VAL A 281 -6.65 -12.89 -3.76
CA VAL A 281 -5.75 -11.97 -3.08
C VAL A 281 -6.30 -11.63 -1.70
N TYR A 282 -5.43 -11.66 -0.70
CA TYR A 282 -5.75 -11.32 0.67
C TYR A 282 -4.71 -10.35 1.24
N GLY A 283 -5.13 -9.12 1.53
CA GLY A 283 -4.26 -8.09 2.07
C GLY A 283 -3.38 -7.40 1.02
N ASP A 284 -2.43 -6.63 1.53
CA ASP A 284 -1.65 -5.68 0.74
C ASP A 284 -0.72 -6.35 -0.29
N ILE A 285 -0.56 -5.68 -1.42
CA ILE A 285 0.41 -6.02 -2.46
C ILE A 285 1.58 -5.06 -2.40
N VAL A 286 2.79 -5.58 -2.63
CA VAL A 286 4.04 -4.84 -2.62
C VAL A 286 4.88 -5.25 -3.83
N TYR A 287 5.47 -4.30 -4.54
CA TYR A 287 6.35 -4.62 -5.65
C TYR A 287 7.55 -3.67 -5.79
N SER A 288 8.59 -4.17 -6.45
CA SER A 288 9.76 -3.44 -6.92
C SER A 288 9.83 -3.48 -8.45
N SER A 289 10.95 -3.04 -9.06
CA SER A 289 11.15 -3.16 -10.51
C SER A 289 11.26 -4.62 -10.98
N ASN A 290 11.61 -5.54 -10.08
CA ASN A 290 11.95 -6.92 -10.41
C ASN A 290 10.96 -7.93 -9.80
N TYR A 291 10.36 -7.62 -8.66
CA TYR A 291 9.48 -8.56 -7.96
C TYR A 291 8.15 -7.97 -7.55
N LEU A 292 7.12 -8.81 -7.61
CA LEU A 292 5.78 -8.55 -7.10
C LEU A 292 5.46 -9.59 -6.02
N PHE A 293 5.05 -9.12 -4.86
CA PHE A 293 4.57 -9.95 -3.76
C PHE A 293 3.06 -9.84 -3.62
N VAL A 294 2.40 -11.00 -3.66
CA VAL A 294 0.95 -11.12 -3.48
C VAL A 294 0.68 -12.19 -2.43
N ASN A 295 -0.16 -11.91 -1.46
CA ASN A 295 -0.63 -12.93 -0.53
C ASN A 295 -1.95 -13.51 -1.05
N LEU A 296 -1.99 -14.81 -1.24
CA LEU A 296 -3.18 -15.55 -1.69
C LEU A 296 -3.72 -16.40 -0.54
N HIS A 297 -5.04 -16.55 -0.54
CA HIS A 297 -5.74 -17.38 0.42
C HIS A 297 -6.87 -18.14 -0.24
N ASN A 298 -7.01 -19.42 0.13
CA ASN A 298 -8.19 -20.24 -0.13
C ASN A 298 -8.84 -20.61 1.21
N LEU A 299 -10.03 -20.05 1.45
CA LEU A 299 -10.74 -20.17 2.72
C LEU A 299 -11.24 -21.59 3.00
N ASN A 300 -11.75 -22.29 1.98
CA ASN A 300 -12.29 -23.64 2.11
C ASN A 300 -11.20 -24.61 2.59
N ARG A 301 -9.98 -24.43 2.08
CA ARG A 301 -8.85 -25.32 2.34
C ARG A 301 -7.94 -24.87 3.47
N GLY A 302 -8.14 -23.65 4.00
CA GLY A 302 -7.26 -23.05 5.00
C GLY A 302 -5.83 -22.82 4.49
N ILE A 303 -5.65 -22.59 3.19
CA ILE A 303 -4.33 -22.40 2.57
C ILE A 303 -4.02 -20.91 2.47
N PHE A 304 -2.89 -20.49 3.02
CA PHE A 304 -2.35 -19.13 2.89
C PHE A 304 -0.94 -19.20 2.33
N LYS A 305 -0.70 -18.53 1.20
CA LYS A 305 0.62 -18.50 0.55
C LYS A 305 1.00 -17.08 0.17
N ARG A 306 2.25 -16.73 0.42
CA ARG A 306 2.87 -15.56 -0.20
C ARG A 306 3.50 -15.98 -1.52
N CYS A 307 3.11 -15.32 -2.60
CA CYS A 307 3.66 -15.52 -3.92
C CYS A 307 4.67 -14.42 -4.20
N MET A 308 5.90 -14.80 -4.53
CA MET A 308 6.92 -13.92 -5.10
C MET A 308 6.97 -14.16 -6.59
N ILE A 309 6.66 -13.14 -7.37
CA ILE A 309 6.59 -13.19 -8.82
C ILE A 309 7.76 -12.38 -9.36
N ASP A 310 8.62 -13.00 -10.14
CA ASP A 310 9.60 -12.30 -10.98
C ASP A 310 8.84 -11.64 -12.14
N VAL A 311 8.84 -10.31 -12.18
CA VAL A 311 8.02 -9.57 -13.15
C VAL A 311 8.60 -9.61 -14.56
N GLN A 312 9.86 -10.02 -14.73
CA GLN A 312 10.50 -10.15 -16.04
C GLN A 312 10.26 -11.53 -16.64
N THR A 313 10.42 -12.58 -15.84
CA THR A 313 10.30 -13.97 -16.31
C THR A 313 8.89 -14.55 -16.13
N GLY A 314 8.10 -13.98 -15.22
CA GLY A 314 6.80 -14.53 -14.82
C GLY A 314 6.92 -15.75 -13.89
N GLN A 315 8.12 -16.12 -13.47
CA GLN A 315 8.32 -17.24 -12.54
C GLN A 315 7.71 -16.90 -11.17
N VAL A 316 7.00 -17.86 -10.59
CA VAL A 316 6.37 -17.73 -9.28
C VAL A 316 7.05 -18.67 -8.28
N LYS A 317 7.41 -18.12 -7.13
CA LYS A 317 7.87 -18.87 -5.95
C LYS A 317 6.86 -18.67 -4.82
N TYR A 318 6.59 -19.73 -4.08
CA TYR A 318 5.62 -19.72 -3.00
C TYR A 318 6.33 -19.76 -1.65
N PHE A 319 5.80 -19.08 -0.65
CA PHE A 319 6.29 -19.12 0.72
C PHE A 319 5.09 -19.30 1.64
N ASP A 320 5.29 -19.98 2.76
CA ASP A 320 4.28 -20.04 3.79
C ASP A 320 4.06 -18.63 4.35
N TYR A 321 2.80 -18.29 4.58
CA TYR A 321 2.46 -17.03 5.21
C TYR A 321 2.80 -17.15 6.72
N PRO A 322 3.81 -16.41 7.23
CA PRO A 322 4.33 -16.69 8.56
C PRO A 322 3.36 -16.16 9.63
N PHE A 323 2.59 -17.06 10.23
CA PHE A 323 1.85 -16.75 11.45
C PHE A 323 2.81 -16.46 12.61
N GLU A 324 3.92 -17.20 12.66
CA GLU A 324 5.03 -17.04 13.60
C GLU A 324 6.36 -16.81 12.87
N ALA A 325 7.31 -16.17 13.55
CA ALA A 325 8.65 -15.96 12.99
C ALA A 325 9.51 -17.20 13.23
N GLU A 326 10.02 -17.82 12.17
CA GLU A 326 10.83 -19.04 12.25
C GLU A 326 12.33 -18.79 12.13
N ASN A 327 12.72 -17.66 11.54
CA ASN A 327 14.12 -17.27 11.36
C ASN A 327 14.24 -15.74 11.42
N LEU A 328 15.29 -15.25 12.09
CA LEU A 328 15.56 -13.82 12.25
C LEU A 328 15.71 -13.08 10.92
N PHE A 329 16.26 -13.74 9.90
CA PHE A 329 16.64 -13.13 8.63
C PHE A 329 15.60 -13.32 7.51
N HIS A 330 14.47 -13.95 7.82
CA HIS A 330 13.38 -14.14 6.85
C HIS A 330 12.29 -13.07 7.05
N PRO A 331 11.72 -12.52 5.97
CA PRO A 331 10.68 -11.49 6.06
C PRO A 331 9.39 -12.03 6.68
N ARG A 332 8.75 -11.22 7.53
CA ARG A 332 7.44 -11.52 8.10
C ARG A 332 6.32 -10.90 7.28
N LYS A 333 6.09 -9.58 7.42
CA LYS A 333 5.16 -8.79 6.60
C LYS A 333 5.99 -7.87 5.71
N LEU A 334 5.66 -7.75 4.44
CA LEU A 334 6.28 -6.78 3.55
C LEU A 334 5.38 -5.52 3.50
N TYR A 335 5.89 -4.40 4.01
CA TYR A 335 5.10 -3.17 4.15
C TYR A 335 5.18 -2.25 2.94
N LEU A 336 6.34 -2.20 2.29
CA LEU A 336 6.62 -1.34 1.14
C LEU A 336 7.85 -1.83 0.39
N SER A 337 8.08 -1.26 -0.80
CA SER A 337 9.38 -1.28 -1.45
C SER A 337 9.82 0.12 -1.85
N GLU A 338 11.06 0.48 -1.52
CA GLU A 338 11.71 1.75 -1.89
C GLU A 338 13.12 1.40 -2.37
N ASP A 339 13.54 1.96 -3.51
CA ASP A 339 14.87 1.73 -4.11
C ASP A 339 15.25 0.23 -4.21
N ASN A 340 14.31 -0.60 -4.67
CA ASN A 340 14.42 -2.06 -4.80
C ASN A 340 14.72 -2.83 -3.50
N LYS A 341 14.61 -2.17 -2.35
CA LYS A 341 14.61 -2.83 -1.04
C LYS A 341 13.18 -3.01 -0.56
N PHE A 342 12.92 -4.13 0.10
CA PHE A 342 11.66 -4.38 0.78
C PHE A 342 11.80 -4.14 2.27
N ILE A 343 10.75 -3.61 2.90
CA ILE A 343 10.73 -3.38 4.35
C ILE A 343 9.82 -4.39 5.02
N SER A 344 10.36 -5.05 6.04
CA SER A 344 9.64 -5.89 7.00
C SER A 344 9.87 -5.38 8.42
N SER A 345 9.23 -5.99 9.39
CA SER A 345 9.47 -5.73 10.81
C SER A 345 9.35 -7.02 11.62
N LEU A 346 10.01 -7.02 12.77
CA LEU A 346 9.86 -8.01 13.84
C LEU A 346 9.63 -7.29 15.15
N ASP A 347 8.77 -7.82 16.00
CA ASP A 347 8.64 -7.31 17.35
C ASP A 347 9.95 -7.60 18.12
N ALA A 348 10.33 -6.71 19.04
CA ALA A 348 11.61 -6.82 19.72
C ALA A 348 11.75 -8.13 20.51
N PHE A 349 10.67 -8.61 21.13
CA PHE A 349 10.65 -9.91 21.81
C PHE A 349 10.93 -11.06 20.84
N GLN A 350 10.42 -11.02 19.60
CA GLN A 350 10.68 -12.05 18.59
C GLN A 350 12.15 -12.05 18.19
N VAL A 351 12.75 -10.87 18.01
CA VAL A 351 14.18 -10.75 17.74
C VAL A 351 15.01 -11.44 18.84
N ARG A 352 14.66 -11.20 20.12
CA ARG A 352 15.34 -11.84 21.27
C ARG A 352 15.15 -13.34 21.32
N GLN A 353 13.92 -13.79 21.10
CA GLN A 353 13.57 -15.20 21.07
C GLN A 353 14.39 -15.92 19.99
N LEU A 354 14.37 -15.42 18.75
CA LEU A 354 15.05 -16.03 17.61
C LEU A 354 16.58 -16.11 17.81
N ILE A 355 17.19 -15.06 18.37
CA ILE A 355 18.62 -15.07 18.69
C ILE A 355 18.93 -16.12 19.77
N THR A 356 18.11 -16.19 20.82
CA THR A 356 18.30 -17.13 21.95
C THR A 356 18.11 -18.58 21.52
N GLU A 357 17.13 -18.84 20.63
CA GLU A 357 16.84 -20.16 20.06
C GLU A 357 17.80 -20.54 18.92
N ASN A 358 18.81 -19.71 18.61
CA ASN A 358 19.74 -19.90 17.49
C ASN A 358 19.07 -20.01 16.10
N LYS A 359 17.86 -19.44 15.93
CA LYS A 359 17.14 -19.32 14.66
C LYS A 359 17.68 -18.16 13.81
N THR A 360 18.98 -18.19 13.57
CA THR A 360 19.78 -17.14 12.91
C THR A 360 20.70 -17.70 11.82
N SER A 361 20.39 -18.87 11.27
CA SER A 361 21.10 -19.41 10.12
C SER A 361 20.67 -18.69 8.84
N CYS A 362 21.64 -18.38 7.99
CA CYS A 362 21.41 -17.92 6.62
C CYS A 362 22.65 -18.24 5.77
N SER A 363 22.45 -18.52 4.49
CA SER A 363 23.50 -18.85 3.52
C SER A 363 23.90 -17.66 2.63
N PHE A 364 23.09 -16.60 2.60
CA PHE A 364 23.34 -15.40 1.79
C PHE A 364 24.23 -14.36 2.47
N LEU A 365 24.44 -14.43 3.79
CA LEU A 365 25.38 -13.57 4.50
C LEU A 365 26.69 -14.29 4.79
N SER A 366 27.80 -13.54 4.75
CA SER A 366 29.05 -14.02 5.34
C SER A 366 28.92 -14.14 6.86
N GLU A 367 29.62 -15.10 7.46
CA GLU A 367 29.64 -15.28 8.93
C GLU A 367 30.02 -14.00 9.68
N ARG A 368 30.95 -13.22 9.13
CA ARG A 368 31.36 -11.93 9.69
C ARG A 368 30.18 -10.94 9.72
N HIS A 369 29.51 -10.75 8.58
CA HIS A 369 28.39 -9.80 8.49
C HIS A 369 27.20 -10.25 9.35
N ARG A 370 26.90 -11.54 9.35
CA ARG A 370 25.90 -12.15 10.23
C ARG A 370 26.20 -11.84 11.70
N HIS A 371 27.45 -12.00 12.13
CA HIS A 371 27.88 -11.68 13.49
C HIS A 371 27.76 -10.18 13.81
N GLU A 372 28.17 -9.30 12.89
CA GLU A 372 28.04 -7.83 13.06
C GLU A 372 26.57 -7.41 13.28
N ILE A 373 25.62 -8.00 12.54
CA ILE A 373 24.19 -7.77 12.74
C ILE A 373 23.73 -8.27 14.11
N LEU A 374 24.13 -9.48 14.50
CA LEU A 374 23.76 -10.05 15.79
C LEU A 374 24.29 -9.20 16.95
N GLU A 375 25.53 -8.70 16.88
CA GLU A 375 26.08 -7.77 17.88
C GLU A 375 25.28 -6.46 17.96
N LYS A 376 24.83 -5.92 16.83
CA LYS A 376 23.96 -4.74 16.80
C LYS A 376 22.63 -5.02 17.53
N LEU A 377 22.04 -6.19 17.30
CA LEU A 377 20.75 -6.58 17.87
C LEU A 377 20.82 -7.02 19.34
N LYS A 378 22.00 -7.36 19.88
CA LYS A 378 22.16 -7.71 21.31
C LYS A 378 21.69 -6.62 22.27
N LYS A 379 21.68 -5.35 21.84
CA LYS A 379 21.25 -4.21 22.63
C LYS A 379 19.73 -4.05 22.72
N VAL A 380 19.00 -4.69 21.80
CA VAL A 380 17.53 -4.71 21.80
C VAL A 380 17.05 -5.50 23.02
N LYS A 381 16.02 -5.01 23.69
CA LYS A 381 15.32 -5.66 24.80
C LYS A 381 13.94 -6.12 24.33
N GLU A 382 13.35 -7.10 25.00
CA GLU A 382 12.02 -7.62 24.62
C GLU A 382 10.91 -6.56 24.69
N THR A 383 11.07 -5.55 25.53
CA THR A 383 10.13 -4.44 25.71
C THR A 383 10.39 -3.27 24.75
N ASP A 384 11.41 -3.36 23.91
CA ASP A 384 11.68 -2.31 22.93
C ASP A 384 10.63 -2.33 21.79
N ASN A 385 10.54 -1.22 21.09
CA ASN A 385 9.77 -1.09 19.86
C ASN A 385 10.28 -2.06 18.78
N PRO A 386 9.43 -2.35 17.76
CA PRO A 386 9.80 -3.23 16.67
C PRO A 386 11.12 -2.84 15.97
N VAL A 387 11.80 -3.86 15.46
CA VAL A 387 13.00 -3.70 14.64
C VAL A 387 12.58 -3.80 13.18
N LEU A 388 12.89 -2.78 12.38
CA LEU A 388 12.68 -2.85 10.93
C LEU A 388 13.77 -3.68 10.28
N MET A 389 13.40 -4.42 9.25
CA MET A 389 14.28 -5.24 8.42
C MET A 389 14.23 -4.70 6.99
N LEU A 390 15.38 -4.36 6.43
CA LEU A 390 15.54 -3.98 5.03
C LEU A 390 16.09 -5.19 4.28
N ILE A 391 15.43 -5.55 3.19
CA ILE A 391 15.71 -6.79 2.45
C ILE A 391 16.07 -6.42 1.02
N THR A 392 17.22 -6.90 0.56
CA THR A 392 17.63 -6.82 -0.84
C THR A 392 17.52 -8.22 -1.43
N LEU A 393 16.75 -8.36 -2.51
CA LEU A 393 16.58 -9.62 -3.24
C LEU A 393 17.61 -9.74 -4.37
N LYS A 394 17.79 -10.95 -4.90
CA LYS A 394 18.63 -11.21 -6.08
C LYS A 394 18.03 -10.52 -7.30
N ASP A 395 18.85 -10.16 -8.29
CA ASP A 395 18.32 -9.62 -9.55
C ASP A 395 17.77 -10.70 -10.47
#